data_AF-F6BE12-F1
#
_entry.id   AF-F6BE12-F1
#
_cell.length_a   1.000
_cell.length_b   1.000
_cell.length_c   1.000
_cell.angle_alpha   90.00
_cell.angle_beta   90.00
_cell.angle_gamma   90.00
#
_symmetry.space_group_name_H-M   'P 1'
#
loop_
_entity.id
_entity.type
_entity.pdbx_description
1 polymer ?
#
loop_
_entity_poly.entity_id
_entity_poly.type
_entity_poly.pdbx_seq_one_letter_code
_entity_poly.pdbx_strand_id
1 'polypeptide(L)'
;MKYMAFLLFLFVLLPQTFGVNMTVDLGDYAYLKVVSDKNISSYLEKNLKDYENIHSRFEDGKYRTFIRINWNRKEFIYNISSIKKLGNFSYKIESDAYLSVVESKVNNNTLIVKVEPNYKIILLGLCLFIVIPLISGLLVVGYIRKLTKNLPSSIRERAELNKKISIFTILHMLLCSALFILALFICDLPALVVYLLNWGDFGSAMTIIIGICAIMVFFPTIFGVKYLLKIHDVKNRRGASLEVVGVLILPMVVGFFVIFQLPSYLPDEFYNALESLPIPMRIVFWMVVGFIAFYIPGRLVGNIIMKKKDKSELYYEKISKLVDELIEKLNAKKFKEIKIIEGDMANSMVVGLLNEKLILTTKLIDILNEDELKTILAHEIAHKKKKHIKIGLFLWLILGVFIFSSIDYIFDVIKNAFGDYWMVGISIFTIGYFLLFAIDMYLSRKRENEADIIASQITSPKTYIKALAKLHYANYMPEKGFLNILSTHPSMLKRAEFVGEKFGIPKEEIKKIIDEAYNEIEKVS
;
A
#
# COMPACT_ATOMS: atom_id res chain seq x y z
N MET A 1 6.01 17.79 -71.96
CA MET A 1 6.44 16.59 -71.20
C MET A 1 7.96 16.46 -70.97
N LYS A 2 8.86 17.00 -71.81
CA LYS A 2 10.33 16.87 -71.59
C LYS A 2 10.95 17.86 -70.58
N TYR A 3 10.29 18.98 -70.25
CA TYR A 3 10.79 19.95 -69.25
C TYR A 3 10.33 19.66 -67.81
N MET A 4 9.31 18.82 -67.63
CA MET A 4 8.76 18.48 -66.31
C MET A 4 9.57 17.37 -65.61
N ALA A 5 10.23 16.51 -66.39
CA ALA A 5 11.13 15.47 -65.88
C ALA A 5 12.47 16.04 -65.36
N PHE A 6 12.94 17.15 -65.92
CA PHE A 6 14.19 17.81 -65.48
C PHE A 6 14.02 18.57 -64.15
N LEU A 7 12.83 19.15 -63.91
CA LEU A 7 12.47 19.76 -62.63
C LEU A 7 12.26 18.73 -61.50
N LEU A 8 11.78 17.53 -61.83
CA LEU A 8 11.68 16.41 -60.88
C LEU A 8 13.05 15.83 -60.49
N PHE A 9 14.05 15.88 -61.39
CA PHE A 9 15.42 15.45 -61.08
C PHE A 9 16.18 16.46 -60.19
N LEU A 10 15.84 17.75 -60.28
CA LEU A 10 16.37 18.81 -59.40
C LEU A 10 15.78 18.77 -57.98
N PHE A 11 14.60 18.17 -57.77
CA PHE A 11 14.03 17.92 -56.43
C PHE A 11 14.64 16.71 -55.70
N VAL A 12 15.35 15.83 -56.41
CA VAL A 12 16.01 14.63 -55.85
C VAL A 12 17.44 14.92 -55.37
N LEU A 13 17.99 16.10 -55.66
CA LEU A 13 19.33 16.53 -55.25
C LEU A 13 19.35 17.64 -54.18
N LEU A 14 18.20 18.04 -53.65
CA LEU A 14 18.16 18.76 -52.40
C LEU A 14 18.28 17.73 -51.27
N PRO A 15 19.34 17.73 -50.44
CA PRO A 15 19.30 16.97 -49.21
C PRO A 15 18.11 17.52 -48.43
N GLN A 16 17.01 16.77 -48.36
CA GLN A 16 15.94 17.09 -47.43
C GLN A 16 16.60 17.08 -46.06
N THR A 17 16.81 18.27 -45.52
CA THR A 17 17.44 18.46 -44.22
C THR A 17 16.55 17.81 -43.20
N PHE A 18 16.94 16.60 -42.82
CA PHE A 18 16.26 15.84 -41.78
C PHE A 18 16.44 16.60 -40.47
N GLY A 19 15.33 17.00 -39.86
CA GLY A 19 15.35 17.72 -38.59
C GLY A 19 15.66 16.75 -37.47
N VAL A 20 16.74 16.98 -36.72
CA VAL A 20 17.09 16.18 -35.55
C VAL A 20 17.08 17.08 -34.32
N ASN A 21 16.18 16.77 -33.39
CA ASN A 21 16.10 17.45 -32.11
C ASN A 21 16.70 16.54 -31.04
N MET A 22 17.69 17.03 -30.31
CA MET A 22 18.39 16.30 -29.27
C MET A 22 18.11 16.91 -27.89
N THR A 23 17.55 16.14 -26.97
CA THR A 23 17.48 16.55 -25.55
C THR A 23 18.59 15.84 -24.78
N VAL A 24 19.38 16.60 -24.02
CA VAL A 24 20.26 16.04 -22.98
C VAL A 24 19.48 16.06 -21.67
N ASP A 25 19.26 14.88 -21.11
CA ASP A 25 18.58 14.72 -19.83
C ASP A 25 19.61 14.29 -18.78
N LEU A 26 19.76 15.09 -17.72
CA LEU A 26 20.82 14.96 -16.72
C LEU A 26 20.24 14.67 -15.33
N GLY A 27 20.47 13.46 -14.83
CA GLY A 27 19.91 12.99 -13.56
C GLY A 27 20.85 12.05 -12.79
N ASP A 28 20.34 10.93 -12.30
CA ASP A 28 21.16 9.83 -11.78
C ASP A 28 22.00 9.18 -12.91
N TYR A 29 21.44 9.20 -14.12
CA TYR A 29 22.06 8.88 -15.40
C TYR A 29 22.01 10.08 -16.35
N ALA A 30 22.82 10.05 -17.42
CA ALA A 30 22.72 11.01 -18.50
C ALA A 30 22.17 10.34 -19.76
N TYR A 31 21.11 10.90 -20.34
CA TYR A 31 20.54 10.41 -21.59
C TYR A 31 20.62 11.45 -22.69
N LEU A 32 20.93 10.99 -23.90
CA LEU A 32 20.69 11.73 -25.13
C LEU A 32 19.43 11.17 -25.77
N LYS A 33 18.38 11.98 -25.81
CA LYS A 33 17.13 11.66 -26.51
C LYS A 33 17.14 12.33 -27.87
N VAL A 34 17.26 11.53 -28.92
CA VAL A 34 17.28 11.99 -30.31
C VAL A 34 15.94 11.68 -30.95
N VAL A 35 15.19 12.72 -31.33
CA VAL A 35 13.88 12.60 -32.00
C VAL A 35 14.04 12.86 -33.49
N SER A 36 13.48 11.97 -34.31
CA SER A 36 13.76 11.95 -35.74
C SER A 36 12.63 11.26 -36.53
N ASP A 37 12.40 11.62 -37.80
CA ASP A 37 11.28 11.06 -38.59
C ASP A 37 11.58 9.67 -39.18
N LYS A 38 12.83 9.18 -39.07
CA LYS A 38 13.32 7.90 -39.59
C LYS A 38 14.03 7.13 -38.49
N ASN A 39 14.03 5.80 -38.55
CA ASN A 39 14.81 5.02 -37.60
C ASN A 39 16.31 5.23 -37.85
N ILE A 40 16.98 5.88 -36.91
CA ILE A 40 18.42 6.16 -36.95
C ILE A 40 19.21 5.33 -35.94
N SER A 41 18.58 4.37 -35.23
CA SER A 41 19.23 3.61 -34.16
C SER A 41 20.50 2.90 -34.64
N SER A 42 20.43 2.18 -35.77
CA SER A 42 21.59 1.47 -36.32
C SER A 42 22.70 2.41 -36.83
N TYR A 43 22.35 3.62 -37.27
CA TYR A 43 23.36 4.63 -37.60
C TYR A 43 24.05 5.12 -36.32
N LEU A 44 23.29 5.42 -35.28
CA LEU A 44 23.82 5.88 -34.01
C LEU A 44 24.67 4.78 -33.33
N GLU A 45 24.23 3.53 -33.31
CA GLU A 45 24.99 2.37 -32.82
C GLU A 45 26.39 2.27 -33.45
N LYS A 46 26.46 2.50 -34.77
CA LYS A 46 27.70 2.38 -35.54
C LYS A 46 28.62 3.61 -35.42
N ASN A 47 28.08 4.80 -35.15
CA ASN A 47 28.82 6.06 -35.27
C ASN A 47 28.98 6.82 -33.94
N LEU A 48 28.23 6.46 -32.89
CA LEU A 48 28.44 6.96 -31.54
C LEU A 48 29.50 6.13 -30.83
N LYS A 49 30.19 6.76 -29.89
CA LYS A 49 31.16 6.14 -29.00
C LYS A 49 30.79 6.46 -27.55
N ASP A 50 31.37 5.73 -26.60
CA ASP A 50 31.26 6.03 -25.16
C ASP A 50 29.81 6.12 -24.65
N TYR A 51 28.95 5.20 -25.13
CA TYR A 51 27.58 5.00 -24.64
C TYR A 51 27.44 3.62 -23.97
N GLU A 52 26.56 3.51 -22.99
CA GLU A 52 26.28 2.24 -22.27
C GLU A 52 25.22 1.41 -22.98
N ASN A 53 24.14 2.06 -23.42
CA ASN A 53 23.02 1.41 -24.08
C ASN A 53 22.34 2.40 -25.03
N ILE A 54 21.76 1.88 -26.10
CA ILE A 54 20.91 2.61 -27.03
C ILE A 54 19.64 1.84 -27.28
N HIS A 55 18.50 2.50 -27.12
CA HIS A 55 17.19 1.94 -27.40
C HIS A 55 16.36 2.92 -28.21
N SER A 56 15.62 2.44 -29.20
CA SER A 56 14.77 3.29 -30.03
C SER A 56 13.34 2.79 -30.01
N ARG A 57 12.41 3.73 -29.88
CA ARG A 57 10.98 3.47 -29.90
C ARG A 57 10.28 4.39 -30.90
N PHE A 58 9.29 3.87 -31.59
CA PHE A 58 8.42 4.64 -32.47
C PHE A 58 7.20 5.13 -31.69
N GLU A 59 7.07 6.44 -31.49
CA GLU A 59 5.99 7.09 -30.74
C GLU A 59 5.58 8.40 -31.46
N ASP A 60 4.28 8.68 -31.55
CA ASP A 60 3.71 9.90 -32.16
C ASP A 60 4.18 10.18 -33.60
N GLY A 61 4.35 9.12 -34.41
CA GLY A 61 4.81 9.24 -35.79
C GLY A 61 6.30 9.54 -35.95
N LYS A 62 7.09 9.51 -34.86
CA LYS A 62 8.53 9.75 -34.86
C LYS A 62 9.31 8.66 -34.14
N TYR A 63 10.57 8.50 -34.51
CA TYR A 63 11.52 7.66 -33.80
C TYR A 63 12.18 8.47 -32.69
N ARG A 64 12.07 7.99 -31.45
CA ARG A 64 12.74 8.52 -30.27
C ARG A 64 13.83 7.53 -29.86
N THR A 65 15.08 7.92 -30.05
CA THR A 65 16.24 7.09 -29.69
C THR A 65 16.85 7.63 -28.40
N PHE A 66 16.90 6.81 -27.37
CA PHE A 66 17.48 7.10 -26.07
C PHE A 66 18.86 6.46 -25.99
N ILE A 67 19.89 7.27 -25.74
CA ILE A 67 21.27 6.81 -25.63
C ILE A 67 21.73 7.14 -24.21
N ARG A 68 22.07 6.11 -23.45
CA ARG A 68 22.59 6.28 -22.09
C ARG A 68 24.09 6.51 -22.14
N ILE A 69 24.56 7.59 -21.54
CA ILE A 69 25.95 8.03 -21.55
C ILE A 69 26.51 7.97 -20.13
N ASN A 70 27.73 7.44 -20.02
CA ASN A 70 28.45 7.49 -18.75
C ASN A 70 28.93 8.93 -18.50
N TRP A 71 28.64 9.47 -17.33
CA TRP A 71 29.03 10.82 -16.95
C TRP A 71 29.38 10.89 -15.48
N ASN A 72 30.19 11.88 -15.10
CA ASN A 72 30.71 12.02 -13.74
C ASN A 72 29.76 12.75 -12.77
N ARG A 73 28.49 12.98 -13.18
CA ARG A 73 27.43 13.70 -12.43
C ARG A 73 27.74 15.14 -12.05
N LYS A 74 28.77 15.74 -12.65
CA LYS A 74 29.15 17.15 -12.49
C LYS A 74 29.27 17.85 -13.83
N GLU A 75 29.81 17.15 -14.80
CA GLU A 75 30.07 17.64 -16.14
C GLU A 75 29.74 16.54 -17.15
N PHE A 76 28.78 16.83 -18.01
CA PHE A 76 28.45 16.03 -19.18
C PHE A 76 29.30 16.52 -20.34
N ILE A 77 30.15 15.66 -20.88
CA ILE A 77 31.00 15.96 -22.03
C ILE A 77 30.74 14.89 -23.08
N TYR A 78 30.19 15.28 -24.22
CA TYR A 78 29.90 14.31 -25.28
C TYR A 78 30.11 14.86 -26.68
N ASN A 79 30.72 14.03 -27.56
CA ASN A 79 30.95 14.39 -28.95
C ASN A 79 29.67 14.18 -29.77
N ILE A 80 29.06 15.28 -30.20
CA ILE A 80 27.80 15.31 -30.96
C ILE A 80 28.01 15.41 -32.47
N SER A 81 29.25 15.24 -32.97
CA SER A 81 29.56 15.37 -34.40
C SER A 81 28.75 14.41 -35.28
N SER A 82 28.62 13.14 -34.87
CA SER A 82 27.84 12.13 -35.59
C SER A 82 26.35 12.48 -35.67
N ILE A 83 25.81 13.17 -34.66
CA ILE A 83 24.41 13.60 -34.59
C ILE A 83 24.20 14.86 -35.46
N LYS A 84 25.12 15.82 -35.40
CA LYS A 84 25.08 17.03 -36.26
C LYS A 84 25.10 16.71 -37.76
N LYS A 85 25.74 15.60 -38.16
CA LYS A 85 25.75 15.15 -39.56
C LYS A 85 24.39 14.72 -40.10
N LEU A 86 23.41 14.47 -39.22
CA LEU A 86 22.08 14.01 -39.61
C LEU A 86 21.17 15.14 -40.15
N GLY A 87 21.56 16.42 -40.02
CA GLY A 87 20.84 17.54 -40.63
C GLY A 87 20.73 18.76 -39.71
N ASN A 88 19.56 19.41 -39.72
CA ASN A 88 19.32 20.59 -38.88
C ASN A 88 19.29 20.17 -37.41
N PHE A 89 20.33 20.57 -36.67
CA PHE A 89 20.55 20.18 -35.29
C PHE A 89 20.10 21.28 -34.32
N SER A 90 19.17 20.94 -33.43
CA SER A 90 18.84 21.74 -32.26
C SER A 90 18.98 20.90 -30.99
N TYR A 91 19.31 21.52 -29.86
CA TYR A 91 19.37 20.81 -28.60
C TYR A 91 18.71 21.55 -27.44
N LYS A 92 18.19 20.77 -26.49
CA LYS A 92 17.64 21.22 -25.21
C LYS A 92 18.36 20.49 -24.08
N ILE A 93 18.53 21.15 -22.94
CA ILE A 93 19.03 20.51 -21.72
C ILE A 93 17.91 20.48 -20.70
N GLU A 94 17.69 19.30 -20.15
CA GLU A 94 16.80 19.03 -19.03
C GLU A 94 17.65 18.41 -17.92
N SER A 95 17.28 18.66 -16.67
CA SER A 95 17.93 18.06 -15.52
C SER A 95 16.92 17.77 -14.43
N ASP A 96 17.19 16.74 -13.64
CA ASP A 96 16.39 16.44 -12.46
C ASP A 96 16.38 17.60 -11.48
N ALA A 97 15.30 17.73 -10.70
CA ALA A 97 15.09 18.88 -9.81
C ALA A 97 16.23 19.10 -8.79
N TYR A 98 16.95 18.04 -8.42
CA TYR A 98 18.08 18.11 -7.50
C TYR A 98 19.41 18.54 -8.16
N LEU A 99 19.41 18.82 -9.47
CA LEU A 99 20.54 19.37 -10.22
C LEU A 99 20.18 20.74 -10.81
N SER A 100 21.14 21.64 -10.79
CA SER A 100 21.07 22.94 -11.45
C SER A 100 22.08 23.00 -12.57
N VAL A 101 21.64 23.28 -13.80
CA VAL A 101 22.54 23.53 -14.93
C VAL A 101 23.23 24.89 -14.75
N VAL A 102 24.55 24.88 -14.60
CA VAL A 102 25.37 26.07 -14.37
C VAL A 102 25.94 26.62 -15.68
N GLU A 103 26.35 25.72 -16.58
CA GLU A 103 26.97 26.10 -17.86
C GLU A 103 26.53 25.11 -18.95
N SER A 104 26.24 25.62 -20.15
CA SER A 104 25.99 24.81 -21.34
C SER A 104 26.65 25.46 -22.54
N LYS A 105 27.57 24.74 -23.20
CA LYS A 105 28.21 25.22 -24.43
C LYS A 105 28.56 24.08 -25.37
N VAL A 106 28.61 24.40 -26.66
CA VAL A 106 29.13 23.50 -27.69
C VAL A 106 30.47 24.05 -28.16
N ASN A 107 31.55 23.28 -27.96
CA ASN A 107 32.89 23.62 -28.44
C ASN A 107 33.41 22.51 -29.36
N ASN A 108 33.80 22.83 -30.59
CA ASN A 108 34.36 21.88 -31.56
C ASN A 108 33.57 20.56 -31.71
N ASN A 109 32.24 20.65 -31.80
CA ASN A 109 31.30 19.51 -31.84
C ASN A 109 31.24 18.64 -30.57
N THR A 110 31.79 19.12 -29.47
CA THR A 110 31.61 18.54 -28.13
C THR A 110 30.63 19.40 -27.34
N LEU A 111 29.55 18.79 -26.87
CA LEU A 111 28.62 19.42 -25.94
C LEU A 111 29.16 19.25 -24.53
N ILE A 112 29.30 20.38 -23.81
CA ILE A 112 29.74 20.44 -22.42
C ILE A 112 28.60 21.06 -21.61
N VAL A 113 28.09 20.31 -20.64
CA VAL A 113 27.07 20.79 -19.70
C VAL A 113 27.58 20.57 -18.28
N LYS A 114 27.69 21.64 -17.49
CA LYS A 114 28.03 21.55 -16.07
C LYS A 114 26.80 21.68 -15.22
N VAL A 115 26.71 20.81 -14.22
CA VAL A 115 25.64 20.81 -13.22
C VAL A 115 26.23 20.91 -11.82
N GLU A 116 25.46 21.52 -10.93
CA GLU A 116 25.74 21.54 -9.51
C GLU A 116 24.54 21.01 -8.72
N PRO A 117 24.77 20.40 -7.53
CA PRO A 117 23.67 19.98 -6.67
C PRO A 117 22.79 21.17 -6.27
N ASN A 118 21.50 21.03 -6.48
CA ASN A 118 20.51 21.97 -5.95
C ASN A 118 20.24 21.66 -4.47
N TYR A 119 21.12 22.15 -3.60
CA TYR A 119 21.05 21.91 -2.16
C TYR A 119 19.70 22.31 -1.53
N LYS A 120 18.96 23.26 -2.13
CA LYS A 120 17.62 23.62 -1.64
C LYS A 120 16.62 22.47 -1.81
N ILE A 121 16.61 21.82 -2.98
CA ILE A 121 15.73 20.68 -3.27
C ILE A 121 16.17 19.44 -2.48
N ILE A 122 17.47 19.20 -2.34
CA ILE A 122 17.99 18.10 -1.54
C ILE A 122 17.58 18.26 -0.07
N LEU A 123 17.80 19.45 0.51
CA LEU A 123 17.42 19.73 1.90
C LEU A 123 15.90 19.65 2.09
N LEU A 124 15.12 20.14 1.13
CA LEU A 124 13.67 20.02 1.15
C LEU A 124 13.24 18.55 1.16
N GLY A 125 13.82 17.71 0.30
CA GLY A 125 13.55 16.27 0.24
C GLY A 125 13.84 15.58 1.57
N LEU A 126 15.01 15.86 2.18
CA LEU A 126 15.36 15.34 3.51
C LEU A 126 14.39 15.81 4.60
N CYS A 127 13.96 17.08 4.56
CA CYS A 127 13.02 17.63 5.51
C CYS A 127 11.63 16.97 5.41
N LEU A 128 11.09 16.90 4.20
CA LEU A 128 9.78 16.30 3.93
C LEU A 128 9.78 14.80 4.26
N PHE A 129 10.82 14.08 3.87
CA PHE A 129 10.84 12.62 3.95
C PHE A 129 11.31 12.07 5.30
N ILE A 130 12.22 12.75 5.99
CA ILE A 130 12.86 12.23 7.21
C ILE A 130 12.62 13.16 8.41
N VAL A 131 13.03 14.42 8.33
CA VAL A 131 13.12 15.30 9.52
C VAL A 131 11.74 15.57 10.13
N ILE A 132 10.78 16.02 9.32
CA ILE A 132 9.43 16.37 9.80
C ILE A 132 8.67 15.13 10.29
N PRO A 133 8.64 14.00 9.54
CA PRO A 133 8.06 12.74 10.04
C PRO A 133 8.67 12.30 11.38
N LEU A 134 10.00 12.32 11.51
CA LEU A 134 10.68 11.91 12.74
C LEU A 134 10.29 12.79 13.93
N ILE A 135 10.33 14.12 13.76
CA ILE A 135 9.94 15.07 14.82
C ILE A 135 8.48 14.84 15.22
N SER A 136 7.57 14.71 14.23
CA SER A 136 6.16 14.43 14.47
C SER A 136 5.97 13.12 15.26
N GLY A 137 6.68 12.05 14.88
CA GLY A 137 6.63 10.77 15.56
C GLY A 137 7.08 10.87 17.01
N LEU A 138 8.19 11.55 17.27
CA LEU A 138 8.71 11.79 18.63
C LEU A 138 7.72 12.60 19.49
N LEU A 139 7.08 13.62 18.93
CA LEU A 139 6.06 14.42 19.62
C LEU A 139 4.84 13.57 20.00
N VAL A 140 4.35 12.72 19.08
CA VAL A 140 3.23 11.82 19.37
C VAL A 140 3.59 10.79 20.42
N VAL A 141 4.78 10.18 20.36
CA VAL A 141 5.25 9.24 21.40
C VAL A 141 5.36 9.93 22.76
N GLY A 142 5.90 11.16 22.80
CA GLY A 142 5.95 11.98 24.01
C GLY A 142 4.57 12.28 24.58
N TYR A 143 3.60 12.57 23.72
CA TYR A 143 2.20 12.78 24.10
C TYR A 143 1.55 11.51 24.66
N ILE A 144 1.71 10.36 23.98
CA ILE A 144 1.24 9.05 24.44
C ILE A 144 1.83 8.72 25.82
N ARG A 145 3.14 8.95 26.00
CA ARG A 145 3.83 8.76 27.29
C ARG A 145 3.21 9.62 28.40
N LYS A 146 2.91 10.89 28.11
CA LYS A 146 2.30 11.82 29.08
C LYS A 146 0.91 11.34 29.49
N LEU A 147 0.09 10.95 28.51
CA LEU A 147 -1.27 10.45 28.69
C LEU A 147 -1.33 9.14 29.50
N THR A 148 -0.33 8.28 29.34
CA THR A 148 -0.28 6.95 29.99
C THR A 148 0.51 6.93 31.30
N LYS A 149 0.88 8.10 31.85
CA LYS A 149 1.60 8.20 33.12
C LYS A 149 0.72 7.79 34.30
N ASN A 150 -0.52 8.29 34.33
CA ASN A 150 -1.53 7.96 35.32
C ASN A 150 -2.75 7.43 34.57
N LEU A 151 -2.90 6.10 34.54
CA LEU A 151 -4.02 5.49 33.84
C LEU A 151 -5.29 5.63 34.67
N PRO A 152 -6.41 5.99 34.04
CA PRO A 152 -7.70 5.96 34.71
C PRO A 152 -8.09 4.53 35.09
N SER A 153 -8.87 4.39 36.15
CA SER A 153 -9.38 3.08 36.60
C SER A 153 -10.53 2.60 35.73
N SER A 154 -11.41 3.51 35.28
CA SER A 154 -12.60 3.14 34.53
C SER A 154 -12.32 2.78 33.06
N ILE A 155 -13.02 1.76 32.54
CA ILE A 155 -12.94 1.36 31.12
C ILE A 155 -13.31 2.52 30.20
N ARG A 156 -14.35 3.30 30.54
CA ARG A 156 -14.82 4.39 29.67
C ARG A 156 -13.77 5.49 29.53
N GLU A 157 -13.09 5.84 30.63
CA GLU A 157 -12.01 6.81 30.60
C GLU A 157 -10.79 6.30 29.83
N ARG A 158 -10.47 5.00 29.96
CA ARG A 158 -9.42 4.34 29.16
C ARG A 158 -9.77 4.31 27.66
N ALA A 159 -11.02 4.08 27.31
CA ALA A 159 -11.49 4.10 25.93
C ALA A 159 -11.38 5.52 25.31
N GLU A 160 -11.73 6.57 26.06
CA GLU A 160 -11.52 7.96 25.63
C GLU A 160 -10.04 8.33 25.53
N LEU A 161 -9.18 7.79 26.40
CA LEU A 161 -7.72 7.91 26.26
C LEU A 161 -7.23 7.27 24.96
N ASN A 162 -7.67 6.03 24.69
CA ASN A 162 -7.33 5.27 23.49
C ASN A 162 -7.78 5.99 22.21
N LYS A 163 -8.97 6.61 22.24
CA LYS A 163 -9.49 7.46 21.16
C LYS A 163 -8.56 8.64 20.85
N LYS A 164 -8.16 9.40 21.89
CA LYS A 164 -7.24 10.54 21.72
C LYS A 164 -5.92 10.09 21.10
N ILE A 165 -5.34 9.02 21.62
CA ILE A 165 -4.09 8.44 21.09
C ILE A 165 -4.23 8.03 19.63
N SER A 166 -5.33 7.35 19.30
CA SER A 166 -5.63 6.90 17.94
C SER A 166 -5.77 8.08 16.96
N ILE A 167 -6.42 9.17 17.37
CA ILE A 167 -6.55 10.40 16.56
C ILE A 167 -5.18 10.98 16.25
N PHE A 168 -4.32 11.20 17.25
CA PHE A 168 -2.98 11.76 17.03
C PHE A 168 -2.09 10.83 16.19
N THR A 169 -2.21 9.52 16.38
CA THR A 169 -1.46 8.54 15.56
C THR A 169 -1.93 8.59 14.11
N ILE A 170 -3.23 8.72 13.84
CA ILE A 170 -3.77 8.84 12.49
C ILE A 170 -3.40 10.17 11.83
N LEU A 171 -3.47 11.28 12.56
CA LEU A 171 -3.01 12.58 12.05
C LEU A 171 -1.52 12.54 11.65
N HIS A 172 -0.70 11.86 12.44
CA HIS A 172 0.70 11.61 12.10
C HIS A 172 0.85 10.77 10.83
N MET A 173 0.12 9.65 10.70
CA MET A 173 0.15 8.82 9.49
C MET A 173 -0.26 9.62 8.23
N LEU A 174 -1.32 10.45 8.34
CA LEU A 174 -1.77 11.31 7.24
C LEU A 174 -0.72 12.38 6.88
N LEU A 175 -0.09 13.01 7.88
CA LEU A 175 1.00 13.95 7.67
C LEU A 175 2.18 13.28 6.94
N CYS A 176 2.65 12.12 7.42
CA CYS A 176 3.73 11.38 6.79
C CYS A 176 3.40 11.01 5.34
N SER A 177 2.16 10.58 5.07
CA SER A 177 1.72 10.23 3.72
C SER A 177 1.70 11.45 2.80
N ALA A 178 1.18 12.59 3.27
CA ALA A 178 1.16 13.83 2.50
C ALA A 178 2.57 14.36 2.20
N LEU A 179 3.47 14.35 3.20
CA LEU A 179 4.86 14.76 3.03
C LEU A 179 5.63 13.83 2.10
N PHE A 180 5.36 12.52 2.17
CA PHE A 180 5.96 11.54 1.28
C PHE A 180 5.54 11.78 -0.17
N ILE A 181 4.24 12.00 -0.42
CA ILE A 181 3.72 12.41 -1.72
C ILE A 181 4.47 13.67 -2.18
N LEU A 182 4.48 14.75 -1.38
CA LEU A 182 5.19 15.98 -1.75
C LEU A 182 6.67 15.76 -2.08
N ALA A 183 7.36 14.88 -1.35
CA ALA A 183 8.75 14.53 -1.62
C ALA A 183 8.93 13.79 -2.96
N LEU A 184 7.99 12.89 -3.33
CA LEU A 184 8.00 12.24 -4.64
C LEU A 184 7.84 13.26 -5.77
N PHE A 185 6.90 14.21 -5.64
CA PHE A 185 6.59 15.15 -6.73
C PHE A 185 7.55 16.33 -6.84
N ILE A 186 8.01 16.89 -5.71
CA ILE A 186 8.81 18.12 -5.71
C ILE A 186 10.31 17.81 -5.85
N CYS A 187 10.76 16.71 -5.26
CA CYS A 187 12.19 16.43 -5.11
C CYS A 187 12.70 15.30 -5.99
N ASP A 188 11.83 14.63 -6.75
CA ASP A 188 12.11 13.35 -7.42
C ASP A 188 12.86 12.40 -6.47
N LEU A 189 12.22 12.10 -5.34
CA LEU A 189 12.87 11.39 -4.23
C LEU A 189 13.56 10.08 -4.66
N PRO A 190 13.01 9.24 -5.58
CA PRO A 190 13.70 8.04 -6.05
C PRO A 190 15.01 8.36 -6.77
N ALA A 191 14.99 9.26 -7.76
CA ALA A 191 16.20 9.66 -8.48
C ALA A 191 17.21 10.33 -7.56
N LEU A 192 16.75 11.18 -6.63
CA LEU A 192 17.58 11.78 -5.59
C LEU A 192 18.27 10.73 -4.71
N VAL A 193 17.58 9.66 -4.32
CA VAL A 193 18.15 8.57 -3.53
C VAL A 193 19.22 7.81 -4.31
N VAL A 194 18.98 7.48 -5.59
CA VAL A 194 20.00 6.84 -6.46
C VAL A 194 21.21 7.76 -6.62
N TYR A 195 20.98 9.06 -6.80
CA TYR A 195 22.04 10.07 -6.89
C TYR A 195 22.89 10.10 -5.61
N LEU A 196 22.26 10.21 -4.43
CA LEU A 196 22.94 10.32 -3.14
C LEU A 196 23.68 9.04 -2.72
N LEU A 197 23.08 7.86 -2.97
CA LEU A 197 23.69 6.58 -2.63
C LEU A 197 24.71 6.11 -3.66
N ASN A 198 24.70 6.70 -4.86
CA ASN A 198 25.50 6.25 -6.00
C ASN A 198 25.33 4.75 -6.28
N TRP A 199 24.13 4.23 -6.05
CA TRP A 199 23.83 2.80 -6.16
C TRP A 199 22.35 2.58 -6.44
N GLY A 200 22.07 1.51 -7.19
CA GLY A 200 20.74 1.03 -7.47
C GLY A 200 20.08 1.71 -8.68
N ASP A 201 18.83 1.32 -8.90
CA ASP A 201 17.93 1.89 -9.89
C ASP A 201 16.68 2.46 -9.21
N PHE A 202 15.76 2.99 -10.02
CA PHE A 202 14.47 3.50 -9.54
C PHE A 202 13.72 2.50 -8.66
N GLY A 203 13.64 1.22 -9.06
CA GLY A 203 12.92 0.19 -8.31
C GLY A 203 13.56 -0.12 -6.95
N SER A 204 14.89 -0.12 -6.90
CA SER A 204 15.68 -0.34 -5.69
C SER A 204 15.50 0.84 -4.73
N ALA A 205 15.60 2.07 -5.25
CA ALA A 205 15.35 3.28 -4.49
C ALA A 205 13.92 3.32 -3.94
N MET A 206 12.91 3.02 -4.76
CA MET A 206 11.51 2.96 -4.33
C MET A 206 11.29 1.96 -3.19
N THR A 207 11.92 0.79 -3.25
CA THR A 207 11.81 -0.21 -2.18
C THR A 207 12.38 0.31 -0.86
N ILE A 208 13.57 0.92 -0.90
CA ILE A 208 14.22 1.52 0.29
C ILE A 208 13.33 2.63 0.86
N ILE A 209 12.87 3.52 -0.01
CA ILE A 209 12.01 4.65 0.33
C ILE A 209 10.73 4.17 1.00
N ILE A 210 10.04 3.16 0.46
CA ILE A 210 8.82 2.63 1.08
C ILE A 210 9.09 2.02 2.45
N GLY A 211 10.22 1.31 2.62
CA GLY A 211 10.61 0.77 3.92
C GLY A 211 10.81 1.87 4.97
N ILE A 212 11.54 2.93 4.62
CA ILE A 212 11.74 4.10 5.49
C ILE A 212 10.39 4.79 5.77
N CYS A 213 9.57 4.99 4.73
CA CYS A 213 8.25 5.59 4.86
C CYS A 213 7.36 4.79 5.82
N ALA A 214 7.33 3.46 5.71
CA ALA A 214 6.56 2.59 6.59
C ALA A 214 7.03 2.70 8.05
N ILE A 215 8.35 2.75 8.29
CA ILE A 215 8.90 3.00 9.63
C ILE A 215 8.43 4.35 10.18
N MET A 216 8.47 5.41 9.36
CA MET A 216 8.05 6.74 9.77
C MET A 216 6.55 6.80 10.06
N VAL A 217 5.71 6.25 9.18
CA VAL A 217 4.24 6.19 9.34
C VAL A 217 3.86 5.44 10.63
N PHE A 218 4.51 4.31 10.92
CA PHE A 218 4.24 3.51 12.12
C PHE A 218 5.12 3.87 13.32
N PHE A 219 5.87 4.98 13.26
CA PHE A 219 6.82 5.37 14.30
C PHE A 219 6.15 5.45 15.70
N PRO A 220 4.98 6.11 15.88
CA PRO A 220 4.33 6.15 17.17
C PRO A 220 3.91 4.78 17.70
N THR A 221 3.53 3.85 16.81
CA THR A 221 3.13 2.49 17.18
C THR A 221 4.35 1.67 17.62
N ILE A 222 5.47 1.77 16.89
CA ILE A 222 6.70 1.00 17.17
C ILE A 222 7.34 1.45 18.48
N PHE A 223 7.55 2.76 18.62
CA PHE A 223 8.26 3.33 19.78
C PHE A 223 7.32 3.62 20.96
N GLY A 224 6.02 3.71 20.70
CA GLY A 224 4.98 3.89 21.72
C GLY A 224 4.38 2.59 22.25
N VAL A 225 4.71 1.41 21.68
CA VAL A 225 4.05 0.12 21.99
C VAL A 225 3.95 -0.17 23.49
N LYS A 226 5.01 0.11 24.26
CA LYS A 226 5.04 -0.09 25.71
C LYS A 226 3.92 0.69 26.42
N TYR A 227 3.64 1.90 25.96
CA TYR A 227 2.59 2.75 26.53
C TYR A 227 1.20 2.31 26.08
N LEU A 228 1.06 1.87 24.82
CA LEU A 228 -0.19 1.35 24.26
C LEU A 228 -0.63 0.05 24.97
N LEU A 229 0.32 -0.85 25.25
CA LEU A 229 0.07 -2.08 26.00
C LEU A 229 -0.45 -1.81 27.41
N LYS A 230 0.06 -0.77 28.08
CA LYS A 230 -0.40 -0.40 29.43
C LYS A 230 -1.89 -0.05 29.48
N ILE A 231 -2.44 0.57 28.43
CA ILE A 231 -3.86 0.95 28.39
C ILE A 231 -4.77 -0.28 28.50
N HIS A 232 -4.28 -1.41 27.99
CA HIS A 232 -4.99 -2.69 27.95
C HIS A 232 -4.60 -3.61 29.12
N ASP A 233 -3.93 -3.08 30.16
CA ASP A 233 -3.35 -3.84 31.29
C ASP A 233 -2.41 -4.97 30.87
N VAL A 234 -1.84 -4.89 29.67
CA VAL A 234 -0.89 -5.87 29.18
C VAL A 234 0.51 -5.54 29.68
N LYS A 235 1.14 -6.50 30.37
CA LYS A 235 2.54 -6.37 30.79
C LYS A 235 3.43 -6.21 29.56
N ASN A 236 4.30 -5.20 29.58
CA ASN A 236 5.25 -4.98 28.50
C ASN A 236 6.17 -6.21 28.33
N ARG A 237 6.04 -6.92 27.21
CA ARG A 237 6.91 -8.04 26.88
C ARG A 237 8.13 -7.57 26.09
N ARG A 238 9.29 -8.19 26.36
CA ARG A 238 10.51 -7.93 25.58
C ARG A 238 10.23 -8.30 24.12
N GLY A 239 10.64 -7.44 23.20
CA GLY A 239 10.46 -7.66 21.77
C GLY A 239 9.20 -7.07 21.15
N ALA A 240 8.24 -6.52 21.91
CA ALA A 240 6.97 -6.02 21.36
C ALA A 240 7.13 -5.06 20.17
N SER A 241 8.11 -4.15 20.19
CA SER A 241 8.40 -3.26 19.06
C SER A 241 8.87 -4.02 17.81
N LEU A 242 9.70 -5.06 17.98
CA LEU A 242 10.13 -5.92 16.88
C LEU A 242 8.96 -6.72 16.31
N GLU A 243 7.99 -7.08 17.13
CA GLU A 243 6.78 -7.75 16.65
C GLU A 243 5.95 -6.82 15.76
N VAL A 244 5.78 -5.56 16.18
CA VAL A 244 5.10 -4.53 15.38
C VAL A 244 5.82 -4.32 14.05
N VAL A 245 7.15 -4.20 14.07
CA VAL A 245 7.96 -4.06 12.85
C VAL A 245 7.80 -5.29 11.94
N GLY A 246 7.91 -6.49 12.51
CA GLY A 246 7.79 -7.73 11.74
C GLY A 246 6.41 -7.88 11.11
N VAL A 247 5.33 -7.55 11.83
CA VAL A 247 3.95 -7.73 11.35
C VAL A 247 3.54 -6.64 10.36
N LEU A 248 3.93 -5.39 10.58
CA LEU A 248 3.48 -4.27 9.76
C LEU A 248 4.45 -3.93 8.62
N ILE A 249 5.76 -3.97 8.85
CA ILE A 249 6.75 -3.42 7.90
C ILE A 249 7.35 -4.51 7.01
N LEU A 250 7.70 -5.68 7.57
CA LEU A 250 8.37 -6.72 6.79
C LEU A 250 7.56 -7.17 5.56
N PRO A 251 6.23 -7.42 5.67
CA PRO A 251 5.44 -7.81 4.50
C PRO A 251 5.37 -6.69 3.47
N MET A 252 5.35 -5.43 3.89
CA MET A 252 5.38 -4.29 2.98
C MET A 252 6.70 -4.24 2.21
N VAL A 253 7.83 -4.27 2.92
CA VAL A 253 9.16 -4.21 2.29
C VAL A 253 9.39 -5.37 1.34
N VAL A 254 9.10 -6.61 1.77
CA VAL A 254 9.27 -7.79 0.93
C VAL A 254 8.30 -7.76 -0.26
N GLY A 255 7.04 -7.41 -0.02
CA GLY A 255 6.02 -7.34 -1.08
C GLY A 255 6.37 -6.33 -2.16
N PHE A 256 6.74 -5.10 -1.77
CA PHE A 256 7.16 -4.06 -2.71
C PHE A 256 8.50 -4.38 -3.38
N PHE A 257 9.46 -4.97 -2.65
CA PHE A 257 10.70 -5.46 -3.26
C PHE A 257 10.38 -6.44 -4.39
N VAL A 258 9.54 -7.45 -4.13
CA VAL A 258 9.12 -8.41 -5.16
C VAL A 258 8.42 -7.69 -6.32
N ILE A 259 7.48 -6.79 -6.07
CA ILE A 259 6.75 -6.10 -7.15
C ILE A 259 7.68 -5.27 -8.05
N PHE A 260 8.60 -4.50 -7.46
CA PHE A 260 9.47 -3.62 -8.24
C PHE A 260 10.65 -4.35 -8.89
N GLN A 261 11.13 -5.42 -8.27
CA GLN A 261 12.32 -6.12 -8.73
C GLN A 261 12.00 -7.32 -9.60
N LEU A 262 10.89 -8.04 -9.38
CA LEU A 262 10.56 -9.24 -10.13
C LEU A 262 10.62 -9.06 -11.66
N PRO A 263 10.12 -7.94 -12.26
CA PRO A 263 10.21 -7.76 -13.71
C PRO A 263 11.63 -7.91 -14.28
N SER A 264 12.67 -7.44 -13.58
CA SER A 264 14.06 -7.51 -14.07
C SER A 264 14.68 -8.90 -13.95
N TYR A 265 14.04 -9.82 -13.22
CA TYR A 265 14.47 -11.21 -13.07
C TYR A 265 13.65 -12.19 -13.93
N LEU A 266 12.59 -11.73 -14.61
CA LEU A 266 11.82 -12.58 -15.53
C LEU A 266 12.63 -12.81 -16.83
N PRO A 267 12.64 -14.04 -17.37
CA PRO A 267 13.19 -14.28 -18.71
C PRO A 267 12.50 -13.40 -19.75
N ASP A 268 13.26 -12.86 -20.71
CA ASP A 268 12.74 -11.96 -21.74
C ASP A 268 11.58 -12.59 -22.52
N GLU A 269 11.63 -13.89 -22.84
CA GLU A 269 10.55 -14.58 -23.52
C GLU A 269 9.26 -14.57 -22.69
N PHE A 270 9.37 -14.76 -21.39
CA PHE A 270 8.23 -14.75 -20.47
C PHE A 270 7.68 -13.33 -20.29
N TYR A 271 8.56 -12.34 -20.10
CA TYR A 271 8.16 -10.94 -19.98
C TYR A 271 7.44 -10.45 -21.25
N ASN A 272 7.99 -10.73 -22.42
CA ASN A 272 7.37 -10.37 -23.70
C ASN A 272 6.04 -11.11 -23.93
N ALA A 273 5.95 -12.39 -23.53
CA ALA A 273 4.69 -13.13 -23.58
C ALA A 273 3.63 -12.50 -22.66
N LEU A 274 4.00 -12.11 -21.44
CA LEU A 274 3.11 -11.42 -20.51
C LEU A 274 2.65 -10.06 -21.09
N GLU A 275 3.57 -9.28 -21.65
CA GLU A 275 3.24 -7.98 -22.27
C GLU A 275 2.36 -8.11 -23.51
N SER A 276 2.40 -9.25 -24.20
CA SER A 276 1.51 -9.51 -25.34
C SER A 276 0.06 -9.83 -24.94
N LEU A 277 -0.21 -10.10 -23.66
CA LEU A 277 -1.56 -10.39 -23.18
C LEU A 277 -2.42 -9.12 -23.10
N PRO A 278 -3.75 -9.26 -23.24
CA PRO A 278 -4.67 -8.15 -22.97
C PRO A 278 -4.46 -7.56 -21.56
N ILE A 279 -4.61 -6.23 -21.44
CA ILE A 279 -4.40 -5.49 -20.19
C ILE A 279 -5.02 -6.17 -18.96
N PRO A 280 -6.30 -6.61 -18.98
CA PRO A 280 -6.90 -7.25 -17.80
C PRO A 280 -6.16 -8.51 -17.34
N MET A 281 -5.61 -9.30 -18.26
CA MET A 281 -4.86 -10.50 -17.91
C MET A 281 -3.50 -10.17 -17.27
N ARG A 282 -2.82 -9.12 -17.76
CA ARG A 282 -1.59 -8.61 -17.14
C ARG A 282 -1.85 -8.13 -15.71
N ILE A 283 -2.93 -7.39 -15.50
CA ILE A 283 -3.35 -6.92 -14.18
C ILE A 283 -3.70 -8.09 -13.25
N VAL A 284 -4.43 -9.11 -13.73
CA VAL A 284 -4.70 -10.32 -12.94
C VAL A 284 -3.38 -10.95 -12.48
N PHE A 285 -2.42 -11.12 -13.39
CA PHE A 285 -1.12 -11.70 -13.07
C PHE A 285 -0.42 -10.92 -11.95
N TRP A 286 -0.28 -9.61 -12.10
CA TRP A 286 0.39 -8.76 -11.12
C TRP A 286 -0.36 -8.66 -9.79
N MET A 287 -1.69 -8.69 -9.79
CA MET A 287 -2.49 -8.75 -8.55
C MET A 287 -2.27 -10.07 -7.80
N VAL A 288 -2.17 -11.20 -8.51
CA VAL A 288 -1.88 -12.50 -7.89
C VAL A 288 -0.46 -12.54 -7.34
N VAL A 289 0.53 -12.07 -8.11
CA VAL A 289 1.92 -11.94 -7.65
C VAL A 289 1.98 -11.06 -6.41
N GLY A 290 1.36 -9.88 -6.43
CA GLY A 290 1.29 -8.98 -5.30
C GLY A 290 0.65 -9.62 -4.08
N PHE A 291 -0.53 -10.25 -4.25
CA PHE A 291 -1.20 -10.97 -3.16
C PHE A 291 -0.27 -11.99 -2.50
N ILE A 292 0.42 -12.82 -3.28
CA ILE A 292 1.37 -13.82 -2.78
C ILE A 292 2.55 -13.14 -2.06
N ALA A 293 3.11 -12.09 -2.65
CA ALA A 293 4.29 -11.38 -2.15
C ALA A 293 4.05 -10.69 -0.80
N PHE A 294 2.85 -10.15 -0.57
CA PHE A 294 2.48 -9.59 0.75
C PHE A 294 1.98 -10.68 1.73
N TYR A 295 1.26 -11.68 1.25
CA TYR A 295 0.62 -12.70 2.10
C TYR A 295 1.64 -13.66 2.76
N ILE A 296 2.62 -14.16 2.01
CA ILE A 296 3.58 -15.16 2.52
C ILE A 296 4.41 -14.60 3.67
N PRO A 297 5.09 -13.43 3.54
CA PRO A 297 5.89 -12.88 4.63
C PRO A 297 5.03 -12.57 5.86
N GLY A 298 3.84 -11.99 5.69
CA GLY A 298 2.92 -11.71 6.80
C GLY A 298 2.55 -12.97 7.58
N ARG A 299 2.30 -14.08 6.88
CA ARG A 299 2.00 -15.38 7.49
C ARG A 299 3.22 -15.98 8.21
N LEU A 300 4.40 -15.91 7.62
CA LEU A 300 5.64 -16.41 8.22
C LEU A 300 5.98 -15.66 9.51
N VAL A 301 5.90 -14.33 9.47
CA VAL A 301 6.09 -13.48 10.64
C VAL A 301 5.08 -13.83 11.72
N GLY A 302 3.79 -13.92 11.39
CA GLY A 302 2.75 -14.29 12.35
C GLY A 302 3.06 -15.62 13.06
N ASN A 303 3.54 -16.63 12.33
CA ASN A 303 3.89 -17.93 12.90
C ASN A 303 5.13 -17.90 13.80
N ILE A 304 6.13 -17.07 13.48
CA ILE A 304 7.41 -17.01 14.22
C ILE A 304 7.30 -16.09 15.43
N ILE A 305 6.75 -14.90 15.21
CA ILE A 305 6.71 -13.81 16.18
C ILE A 305 5.54 -13.98 17.15
N MET A 306 4.38 -14.46 16.68
CA MET A 306 3.19 -14.63 17.51
C MET A 306 2.97 -16.07 17.98
N LYS A 307 4.03 -16.75 18.44
CA LYS A 307 3.90 -18.05 19.15
C LYS A 307 3.22 -17.85 20.50
N LYS A 308 1.92 -17.61 20.48
CA LYS A 308 1.09 -17.61 21.68
C LYS A 308 0.96 -19.06 22.17
N LYS A 309 0.93 -19.23 23.50
CA LYS A 309 0.71 -20.56 24.09
C LYS A 309 -0.66 -21.05 23.63
N ASP A 310 -0.66 -22.26 23.09
CA ASP A 310 -1.88 -22.98 22.80
C ASP A 310 -2.51 -23.39 24.13
N LYS A 311 -3.76 -23.01 24.33
CA LYS A 311 -4.57 -23.32 25.51
C LYS A 311 -5.76 -24.19 25.12
N SER A 312 -5.72 -24.80 23.94
CA SER A 312 -6.80 -25.66 23.45
C SER A 312 -7.11 -26.76 24.45
N GLU A 313 -6.12 -27.45 25.02
CA GLU A 313 -6.35 -28.53 26.01
C GLU A 313 -7.30 -28.15 27.16
N LEU A 314 -7.31 -26.90 27.62
CA LEU A 314 -8.13 -26.46 28.76
C LEU A 314 -9.60 -26.19 28.38
N TYR A 315 -9.87 -25.74 27.15
CA TYR A 315 -11.18 -25.24 26.75
C TYR A 315 -11.77 -25.99 25.54
N TYR A 316 -10.99 -26.85 24.88
CA TYR A 316 -11.32 -27.43 23.59
C TYR A 316 -12.57 -28.28 23.64
N GLU A 317 -12.76 -29.10 24.68
CA GLU A 317 -13.96 -29.96 24.79
C GLU A 317 -15.24 -29.12 24.82
N LYS A 318 -15.30 -28.12 25.72
CA LYS A 318 -16.43 -27.19 25.82
C LYS A 318 -16.67 -26.46 24.49
N ILE A 319 -15.62 -25.88 23.90
CA ILE A 319 -15.75 -25.05 22.70
C ILE A 319 -16.09 -25.90 21.47
N SER A 320 -15.47 -27.07 21.31
CA SER A 320 -15.76 -27.98 20.20
C SER A 320 -17.22 -28.42 20.23
N LYS A 321 -17.74 -28.77 21.41
CA LYS A 321 -19.16 -29.13 21.55
C LYS A 321 -20.09 -28.01 21.10
N LEU A 322 -19.87 -26.78 21.59
CA LEU A 322 -20.65 -25.61 21.19
C LEU A 322 -20.55 -25.35 19.67
N VAL A 323 -19.36 -25.48 19.10
CA VAL A 323 -19.12 -25.26 17.67
C VAL A 323 -19.80 -26.33 16.83
N ASP A 324 -19.74 -27.60 17.22
CA ASP A 324 -20.41 -28.70 16.51
C ASP A 324 -21.94 -28.53 16.54
N GLU A 325 -22.53 -28.22 17.70
CA GLU A 325 -23.97 -27.91 17.83
C GLU A 325 -24.40 -26.77 16.90
N LEU A 326 -23.60 -25.69 16.85
CA LEU A 326 -23.89 -24.53 16.01
C LEU A 326 -23.69 -24.83 14.52
N ILE A 327 -22.70 -25.63 14.15
CA ILE A 327 -22.46 -26.06 12.78
C ILE A 327 -23.63 -26.88 12.26
N GLU A 328 -24.16 -27.80 13.07
CA GLU A 328 -25.34 -28.58 12.74
C GLU A 328 -26.56 -27.68 12.58
N LYS A 329 -26.83 -26.82 13.58
CA LYS A 329 -27.97 -25.89 13.54
C LYS A 329 -27.92 -24.93 12.36
N LEU A 330 -26.72 -24.49 11.96
CA LEU A 330 -26.51 -23.60 10.83
C LEU A 330 -26.38 -24.33 9.49
N ASN A 331 -26.32 -25.67 9.46
CA ASN A 331 -25.96 -26.46 8.27
C ASN A 331 -24.69 -25.91 7.59
N ALA A 332 -23.65 -25.70 8.39
CA ALA A 332 -22.35 -25.19 7.95
C ALA A 332 -21.36 -26.35 7.75
N LYS A 333 -20.22 -26.07 7.11
CA LYS A 333 -19.10 -27.03 7.04
C LYS A 333 -18.28 -26.98 8.33
N LYS A 334 -17.67 -28.10 8.72
CA LYS A 334 -16.72 -28.13 9.84
C LYS A 334 -15.47 -27.28 9.58
N PHE A 335 -14.92 -26.70 10.64
CA PHE A 335 -13.60 -26.08 10.60
C PHE A 335 -12.53 -27.17 10.49
N LYS A 336 -11.41 -26.86 9.85
CA LYS A 336 -10.26 -27.78 9.82
C LYS A 336 -9.64 -27.94 11.20
N GLU A 337 -9.63 -26.85 11.96
CA GLU A 337 -8.99 -26.77 13.27
C GLU A 337 -9.71 -25.68 14.09
N ILE A 338 -9.88 -25.94 15.38
CA ILE A 338 -10.29 -24.95 16.38
C ILE A 338 -9.09 -24.75 17.30
N LYS A 339 -8.61 -23.51 17.39
CA LYS A 339 -7.43 -23.17 18.19
C LYS A 339 -7.76 -22.11 19.22
N ILE A 340 -7.35 -22.33 20.45
CA ILE A 340 -7.55 -21.40 21.56
C ILE A 340 -6.18 -20.88 21.97
N ILE A 341 -5.97 -19.59 21.79
CA ILE A 341 -4.69 -18.94 22.09
C ILE A 341 -4.79 -18.07 23.33
N GLU A 342 -3.76 -18.10 24.17
CA GLU A 342 -3.64 -17.13 25.26
C GLU A 342 -3.62 -15.71 24.69
N GLY A 343 -4.45 -14.81 25.21
CA GLY A 343 -4.46 -13.43 24.72
C GLY A 343 -5.29 -12.50 25.58
N ASP A 344 -4.78 -11.28 25.75
CA ASP A 344 -5.37 -10.24 26.61
C ASP A 344 -6.52 -9.47 25.95
N MET A 345 -6.63 -9.56 24.62
CA MET A 345 -7.72 -8.98 23.84
C MET A 345 -8.81 -10.02 23.63
N ALA A 346 -10.08 -9.65 23.85
CA ALA A 346 -11.22 -10.52 23.57
C ALA A 346 -11.47 -10.57 22.06
N ASN A 347 -11.18 -11.71 21.42
CA ASN A 347 -11.31 -11.84 19.98
C ASN A 347 -11.61 -13.28 19.52
N SER A 348 -12.37 -13.38 18.44
CA SER A 348 -12.56 -14.59 17.63
C SER A 348 -12.31 -14.26 16.17
N MET A 349 -11.85 -15.23 15.39
CA MET A 349 -11.71 -15.04 13.95
C MET A 349 -11.69 -16.36 13.18
N VAL A 350 -12.25 -16.34 11.98
CA VAL A 350 -12.05 -17.39 10.97
C VAL A 350 -10.89 -17.03 10.06
N VAL A 351 -9.90 -17.93 9.93
CA VAL A 351 -8.73 -17.74 9.06
C VAL A 351 -8.56 -18.86 8.04
N GLY A 352 -8.04 -18.51 6.86
CA GLY A 352 -7.67 -19.46 5.80
C GLY A 352 -8.68 -19.50 4.65
N LEU A 353 -8.18 -19.67 3.43
CA LEU A 353 -9.01 -19.61 2.21
C LEU A 353 -9.67 -20.95 1.89
N LEU A 354 -8.90 -22.04 1.88
CA LEU A 354 -9.41 -23.40 1.57
C LEU A 354 -9.70 -24.20 2.83
N ASN A 355 -8.86 -24.02 3.84
CA ASN A 355 -8.82 -24.78 5.07
C ASN A 355 -9.08 -23.84 6.24
N GLU A 356 -10.33 -23.40 6.36
CA GLU A 356 -10.73 -22.41 7.37
C GLU A 356 -10.57 -22.98 8.79
N LYS A 357 -9.89 -22.25 9.64
CA LYS A 357 -9.67 -22.52 11.07
C LYS A 357 -10.39 -21.47 11.90
N LEU A 358 -10.91 -21.88 13.05
CA LEU A 358 -11.47 -20.98 14.04
C LEU A 358 -10.42 -20.70 15.12
N ILE A 359 -10.16 -19.43 15.41
CA ILE A 359 -9.23 -19.02 16.46
C ILE A 359 -10.00 -18.20 17.50
N LEU A 360 -9.83 -18.53 18.78
CA LEU A 360 -10.39 -17.79 19.91
C LEU A 360 -9.28 -17.38 20.89
N THR A 361 -9.47 -16.26 21.59
CA THR A 361 -8.60 -15.88 22.72
C THR A 361 -9.19 -16.32 24.05
N THR A 362 -8.33 -16.58 25.04
CA THR A 362 -8.77 -16.89 26.41
C THR A 362 -9.62 -15.78 27.01
N LYS A 363 -9.23 -14.50 26.84
CA LYS A 363 -10.02 -13.35 27.32
C LYS A 363 -11.45 -13.34 26.77
N LEU A 364 -11.67 -13.75 25.53
CA LEU A 364 -13.03 -13.84 24.96
C LEU A 364 -13.90 -14.84 25.73
N ILE A 365 -13.32 -16.01 26.04
CA ILE A 365 -14.01 -17.09 26.76
C ILE A 365 -14.31 -16.68 28.20
N ASP A 366 -13.40 -15.93 28.83
CA ASP A 366 -13.50 -15.55 30.24
C ASP A 366 -14.56 -14.44 30.50
N ILE A 367 -14.82 -13.56 29.54
CA ILE A 367 -15.76 -12.43 29.72
C ILE A 367 -17.20 -12.73 29.30
N LEU A 368 -17.41 -13.78 28.50
CA LEU A 368 -18.71 -14.11 27.94
C LEU A 368 -19.34 -15.29 28.68
N ASN A 369 -20.62 -15.20 28.97
CA ASN A 369 -21.38 -16.38 29.36
C ASN A 369 -21.62 -17.31 28.16
N GLU A 370 -22.20 -18.49 28.40
CA GLU A 370 -22.35 -19.50 27.35
C GLU A 370 -23.21 -19.04 26.16
N ASP A 371 -24.32 -18.34 26.39
CA ASP A 371 -25.19 -17.85 25.32
C ASP A 371 -24.56 -16.71 24.53
N GLU A 372 -23.85 -15.81 25.22
CA GLU A 372 -23.07 -14.74 24.59
C GLU A 372 -21.94 -15.34 23.73
N LEU A 373 -21.24 -16.35 24.24
CA LEU A 373 -20.20 -17.05 23.50
C LEU A 373 -20.74 -17.82 22.30
N LYS A 374 -21.87 -18.54 22.45
CA LYS A 374 -22.60 -19.17 21.34
C LYS A 374 -22.95 -18.15 20.27
N THR A 375 -23.29 -16.93 20.66
CA THR A 375 -23.65 -15.86 19.73
C THR A 375 -22.46 -15.40 18.89
N ILE A 376 -21.29 -15.18 19.51
CA ILE A 376 -20.06 -14.83 18.79
C ILE A 376 -19.60 -15.97 17.89
N LEU A 377 -19.66 -17.23 18.37
CA LEU A 377 -19.38 -18.41 17.56
C LEU A 377 -20.32 -18.54 16.36
N ALA A 378 -21.62 -18.29 16.55
CA ALA A 378 -22.61 -18.32 15.47
C ALA A 378 -22.31 -17.27 14.39
N HIS A 379 -21.84 -16.07 14.78
CA HIS A 379 -21.38 -15.04 13.86
C HIS A 379 -20.19 -15.53 13.00
N GLU A 380 -19.16 -16.09 13.62
CA GLU A 380 -17.99 -16.64 12.91
C GLU A 380 -18.38 -17.81 11.97
N ILE A 381 -19.28 -18.70 12.41
CA ILE A 381 -19.80 -19.81 11.60
C ILE A 381 -20.64 -19.27 10.43
N ALA A 382 -21.37 -18.18 10.61
CA ALA A 382 -22.11 -17.52 9.54
C ALA A 382 -21.18 -17.04 8.41
N HIS A 383 -20.03 -16.45 8.74
CA HIS A 383 -19.02 -16.07 7.74
C HIS A 383 -18.55 -17.26 6.91
N LYS A 384 -18.30 -18.41 7.56
CA LYS A 384 -17.92 -19.65 6.89
C LYS A 384 -19.04 -20.21 6.02
N LYS A 385 -20.27 -20.28 6.55
CA LYS A 385 -21.46 -20.76 5.82
C LYS A 385 -21.68 -19.96 4.55
N LYS A 386 -21.59 -18.64 4.64
CA LYS A 386 -21.79 -17.71 3.52
C LYS A 386 -20.55 -17.51 2.66
N LYS A 387 -19.44 -18.19 2.96
CA LYS A 387 -18.18 -18.12 2.22
C LYS A 387 -17.65 -16.69 2.10
N HIS A 388 -17.85 -15.85 3.12
CA HIS A 388 -17.54 -14.43 3.10
C HIS A 388 -16.07 -14.14 2.74
N ILE A 389 -15.12 -14.95 3.22
CA ILE A 389 -13.69 -14.81 2.89
C ILE A 389 -13.44 -15.02 1.39
N LYS A 390 -14.03 -16.07 0.80
CA LYS A 390 -13.85 -16.42 -0.62
C LYS A 390 -14.52 -15.40 -1.53
N ILE A 391 -15.73 -14.99 -1.18
CA ILE A 391 -16.49 -13.96 -1.90
C ILE A 391 -15.74 -12.63 -1.82
N GLY A 392 -15.21 -12.26 -0.65
CA GLY A 392 -14.39 -11.06 -0.48
C GLY A 392 -13.17 -11.05 -1.39
N LEU A 393 -12.39 -12.13 -1.39
CA LEU A 393 -11.22 -12.25 -2.26
C LEU A 393 -11.59 -12.19 -3.75
N PHE A 394 -12.64 -12.90 -4.15
CA PHE A 394 -13.10 -12.91 -5.53
C PHE A 394 -13.57 -11.52 -6.00
N LEU A 395 -14.34 -10.82 -5.17
CA LEU A 395 -14.78 -9.45 -5.45
C LEU A 395 -13.60 -8.48 -5.49
N TRP A 396 -12.65 -8.59 -4.57
CA TRP A 396 -11.43 -7.78 -4.57
C TRP A 396 -10.63 -7.97 -5.87
N LEU A 397 -10.46 -9.21 -6.33
CA LEU A 397 -9.79 -9.50 -7.61
C LEU A 397 -10.54 -8.90 -8.79
N ILE A 398 -11.84 -9.17 -8.94
CA ILE A 398 -12.61 -8.67 -10.09
C ILE A 398 -12.66 -7.14 -10.12
N LEU A 399 -12.93 -6.52 -8.98
CA LEU A 399 -13.00 -5.06 -8.88
C LEU A 399 -11.62 -4.44 -9.12
N GLY A 400 -10.56 -5.03 -8.58
CA GLY A 400 -9.20 -4.57 -8.84
C GLY A 400 -8.84 -4.66 -10.32
N VAL A 401 -9.15 -5.77 -10.98
CA VAL A 401 -8.93 -5.92 -12.43
C VAL A 401 -9.68 -4.85 -13.20
N PHE A 402 -10.97 -4.61 -12.90
CA PHE A 402 -11.75 -3.60 -13.57
C PHE A 402 -11.18 -2.18 -13.37
N ILE A 403 -10.87 -1.81 -12.12
CA ILE A 403 -10.36 -0.48 -11.76
C ILE A 403 -8.98 -0.26 -12.37
N PHE A 404 -8.04 -1.17 -12.15
CA PHE A 404 -6.66 -0.99 -12.59
C PHE A 404 -6.50 -1.14 -14.11
N SER A 405 -7.30 -1.97 -14.77
CA SER A 405 -7.30 -1.99 -16.25
C SER A 405 -7.83 -0.68 -16.81
N SER A 406 -8.90 -0.12 -16.22
CA SER A 406 -9.44 1.18 -16.64
C SER A 406 -8.42 2.30 -16.45
N ILE A 407 -7.68 2.26 -15.33
CA ILE A 407 -6.59 3.20 -15.05
C ILE A 407 -5.45 3.06 -16.06
N ASP A 408 -5.06 1.84 -16.42
CA ASP A 408 -4.00 1.60 -17.41
C ASP A 408 -4.40 2.18 -18.77
N TYR A 409 -5.64 1.94 -19.23
CA TYR A 409 -6.16 2.56 -20.46
C TYR A 409 -6.19 4.09 -20.39
N ILE A 410 -6.61 4.68 -19.26
CA ILE A 410 -6.61 6.13 -19.08
C ILE A 410 -5.18 6.68 -19.09
N PHE A 411 -4.26 5.97 -18.45
CA PHE A 411 -2.85 6.35 -18.39
C PHE A 411 -2.21 6.33 -19.77
N ASP A 412 -2.47 5.31 -20.59
CA ASP A 412 -2.03 5.27 -22.00
C ASP A 412 -2.54 6.48 -22.80
N VAL A 413 -3.81 6.85 -22.62
CA VAL A 413 -4.39 8.03 -23.29
C VAL A 413 -3.71 9.32 -22.83
N ILE A 414 -3.51 9.50 -21.53
CA ILE A 414 -2.84 10.68 -20.95
C ILE A 414 -1.39 10.75 -21.43
N LYS A 415 -0.68 9.62 -21.42
CA LYS A 415 0.71 9.52 -21.86
C LYS A 415 0.85 9.92 -23.33
N ASN A 416 -0.06 9.46 -24.18
CA ASN A 416 -0.07 9.83 -25.60
C ASN A 416 -0.40 11.31 -25.82
N ALA A 417 -1.23 11.92 -24.96
CA ALA A 417 -1.63 13.32 -25.09
C ALA A 417 -0.62 14.32 -24.50
N PHE A 418 0.04 13.97 -23.40
CA PHE A 418 0.85 14.91 -22.61
C PHE A 418 2.31 14.49 -22.43
N GLY A 419 2.68 13.24 -22.75
CA GLY A 419 4.01 12.69 -22.52
C GLY A 419 4.09 11.76 -21.30
N ASP A 420 5.23 11.09 -21.15
CA ASP A 420 5.44 10.08 -20.09
C ASP A 420 5.75 10.76 -18.75
N TYR A 421 4.73 10.87 -17.89
CA TYR A 421 4.86 11.38 -16.53
C TYR A 421 4.62 10.27 -15.53
N TRP A 422 5.68 9.60 -15.08
CA TRP A 422 5.62 8.52 -14.08
C TRP A 422 4.85 8.93 -12.81
N MET A 423 4.99 10.19 -12.41
CA MET A 423 4.28 10.82 -11.30
C MET A 423 2.74 10.86 -11.47
N VAL A 424 2.26 11.07 -12.70
CA VAL A 424 0.82 11.02 -13.02
C VAL A 424 0.32 9.58 -12.92
N GLY A 425 1.11 8.62 -13.41
CA GLY A 425 0.81 7.19 -13.28
C GLY A 425 0.64 6.76 -11.83
N ILE A 426 1.58 7.14 -10.95
CA ILE A 426 1.48 6.86 -9.51
C ILE A 426 0.25 7.51 -8.89
N SER A 427 -0.08 8.75 -9.28
CA SER A 427 -1.26 9.46 -8.76
C SER A 427 -2.55 8.72 -9.08
N ILE A 428 -2.73 8.33 -10.35
CA ILE A 428 -3.94 7.66 -10.82
C ILE A 428 -4.03 6.26 -10.20
N PHE A 429 -2.91 5.53 -10.12
CA PHE A 429 -2.87 4.23 -9.45
C PHE A 429 -3.26 4.34 -7.97
N THR A 430 -2.75 5.36 -7.28
CA THR A 430 -3.08 5.64 -5.87
C THR A 430 -4.58 5.90 -5.69
N ILE A 431 -5.19 6.69 -6.58
CA ILE A 431 -6.64 6.93 -6.58
C ILE A 431 -7.40 5.61 -6.78
N GLY A 432 -6.96 4.79 -7.72
CA GLY A 432 -7.54 3.46 -7.96
C GLY A 432 -7.49 2.55 -6.73
N TYR A 433 -6.36 2.54 -6.04
CA TYR A 433 -6.21 1.78 -4.79
C TYR A 433 -7.20 2.26 -3.72
N PHE A 434 -7.33 3.57 -3.50
CA PHE A 434 -8.28 4.10 -2.52
C PHE A 434 -9.74 3.80 -2.90
N LEU A 435 -10.07 3.83 -4.20
CA LEU A 435 -11.40 3.45 -4.68
C LEU A 435 -11.69 1.97 -4.42
N LEU A 436 -10.75 1.08 -4.75
CA LEU A 436 -10.87 -0.35 -4.48
C LEU A 436 -11.04 -0.62 -2.98
N PHE A 437 -10.24 0.05 -2.14
CA PHE A 437 -10.34 -0.05 -0.69
C PHE A 437 -11.70 0.39 -0.16
N ALA A 438 -12.24 1.53 -0.64
CA ALA A 438 -13.54 2.03 -0.22
C ALA A 438 -14.69 1.07 -0.60
N ILE A 439 -14.64 0.49 -1.81
CA ILE A 439 -15.63 -0.48 -2.27
C ILE A 439 -15.54 -1.78 -1.46
N ASP A 440 -14.35 -2.33 -1.26
CA ASP A 440 -14.18 -3.55 -0.45
C ASP A 440 -14.67 -3.34 0.99
N MET A 441 -14.36 -2.18 1.59
CA MET A 441 -14.87 -1.83 2.92
C MET A 441 -16.40 -1.81 2.96
N TYR A 442 -17.06 -1.22 1.96
CA TYR A 442 -18.52 -1.21 1.87
C TYR A 442 -19.10 -2.62 1.75
N LEU A 443 -18.51 -3.46 0.90
CA LEU A 443 -18.92 -4.85 0.72
C LEU A 443 -18.66 -5.69 1.98
N SER A 444 -17.58 -5.42 2.70
CA SER A 444 -17.28 -6.05 3.99
C SER A 444 -18.36 -5.76 5.02
N ARG A 445 -18.79 -4.50 5.14
CA ARG A 445 -19.87 -4.10 6.06
C ARG A 445 -21.20 -4.80 5.78
N LYS A 446 -21.51 -5.08 4.50
CA LYS A 446 -22.69 -5.88 4.14
C LYS A 446 -22.59 -7.33 4.64
N ARG A 447 -21.41 -7.94 4.53
CA ARG A 447 -21.15 -9.30 5.03
C ARG A 447 -21.26 -9.39 6.55
N GLU A 448 -20.80 -8.37 7.26
CA GLU A 448 -20.99 -8.24 8.72
C GLU A 448 -22.47 -8.19 9.09
N ASN A 449 -23.25 -7.33 8.43
CA ASN A 449 -24.69 -7.23 8.67
C ASN A 449 -25.42 -8.57 8.46
N GLU A 450 -25.04 -9.34 7.44
CA GLU A 450 -25.60 -10.67 7.20
C GLU A 450 -25.24 -11.66 8.31
N ALA A 451 -23.98 -11.66 8.77
CA ALA A 451 -23.53 -12.52 9.86
C ALA A 451 -24.21 -12.14 11.20
N ASP A 452 -24.42 -10.85 11.46
CA ASP A 452 -25.10 -10.32 12.66
C ASP A 452 -26.55 -10.78 12.75
N ILE A 453 -27.28 -10.76 11.62
CA ILE A 453 -28.66 -11.26 11.55
C ILE A 453 -28.69 -12.76 11.86
N ILE A 454 -27.79 -13.55 11.24
CA ILE A 454 -27.75 -14.99 11.45
C ILE A 454 -27.43 -15.32 12.90
N ALA A 455 -26.43 -14.66 13.49
CA ALA A 455 -26.07 -14.86 14.89
C ALA A 455 -27.23 -14.53 15.83
N SER A 456 -27.92 -13.42 15.58
CA SER A 456 -29.08 -12.97 16.36
C SER A 456 -30.27 -13.94 16.29
N GLN A 457 -30.46 -14.63 15.15
CA GLN A 457 -31.51 -15.64 14.98
C GLN A 457 -31.20 -16.95 15.72
N ILE A 458 -29.93 -17.25 15.97
CA ILE A 458 -29.51 -18.51 16.60
C ILE A 458 -29.69 -18.47 18.12
N THR A 459 -29.40 -17.33 18.75
CA THR A 459 -29.53 -17.14 20.19
C THR A 459 -30.67 -16.17 20.49
N SER A 460 -30.38 -14.87 20.57
CA SER A 460 -31.38 -13.80 20.54
C SER A 460 -30.71 -12.49 20.11
N PRO A 461 -31.45 -11.54 19.51
CA PRO A 461 -30.89 -10.24 19.15
C PRO A 461 -30.36 -9.45 20.37
N LYS A 462 -31.00 -9.59 21.54
CA LYS A 462 -30.55 -8.95 22.79
C LYS A 462 -29.23 -9.56 23.28
N THR A 463 -29.10 -10.88 23.25
CA THR A 463 -27.85 -11.59 23.59
C THR A 463 -26.71 -11.17 22.66
N TYR A 464 -26.99 -11.05 21.35
CA TYR A 464 -26.02 -10.56 20.37
C TYR A 464 -25.52 -9.15 20.69
N ILE A 465 -26.45 -8.21 20.92
CA ILE A 465 -26.11 -6.82 21.25
C ILE A 465 -25.26 -6.78 22.53
N LYS A 466 -25.63 -7.54 23.55
CA LYS A 466 -24.90 -7.62 24.83
C LYS A 466 -23.48 -8.18 24.64
N ALA A 467 -23.34 -9.31 23.94
CA ALA A 467 -22.04 -9.92 23.66
C ALA A 467 -21.13 -8.95 22.87
N LEU A 468 -21.67 -8.31 21.83
CA LEU A 468 -20.94 -7.32 21.04
C LEU A 468 -20.47 -6.12 21.89
N ALA A 469 -21.33 -5.62 22.79
CA ALA A 469 -20.97 -4.54 23.70
C ALA A 469 -19.87 -4.98 24.69
N LYS A 470 -19.95 -6.19 25.25
CA LYS A 470 -18.89 -6.75 26.11
C LYS A 470 -17.54 -6.82 25.40
N LEU A 471 -17.50 -7.31 24.15
CA LEU A 471 -16.28 -7.33 23.33
C LEU A 471 -15.71 -5.92 23.13
N HIS A 472 -16.57 -4.94 22.88
CA HIS A 472 -16.17 -3.56 22.67
C HIS A 472 -15.49 -2.96 23.92
N TYR A 473 -16.13 -3.13 25.08
CA TYR A 473 -15.63 -2.60 26.35
C TYR A 473 -14.39 -3.35 26.86
N ALA A 474 -14.37 -4.68 26.75
CA ALA A 474 -13.21 -5.48 27.16
C ALA A 474 -11.93 -5.18 26.35
N ASN A 475 -12.08 -4.58 25.17
CA ASN A 475 -10.98 -4.15 24.31
C ASN A 475 -10.70 -2.63 24.38
N TYR A 476 -11.30 -1.90 25.33
CA TYR A 476 -11.16 -0.45 25.49
C TYR A 476 -11.38 0.34 24.18
N MET A 477 -12.33 -0.12 23.37
CA MET A 477 -12.66 0.53 22.11
C MET A 477 -13.51 1.78 22.35
N PRO A 478 -13.33 2.84 21.54
CA PRO A 478 -14.13 4.06 21.70
C PRO A 478 -15.55 3.91 21.17
N GLU A 479 -16.54 4.35 21.96
CA GLU A 479 -17.98 4.25 21.62
C GLU A 479 -18.34 5.05 20.36
N LYS A 480 -17.70 6.21 20.16
CA LYS A 480 -17.96 7.16 19.06
C LYS A 480 -16.66 7.70 18.49
N GLY A 481 -16.61 7.87 17.17
CA GLY A 481 -15.52 8.61 16.52
C GLY A 481 -15.50 8.49 15.00
N PHE A 482 -14.86 9.46 14.36
CA PHE A 482 -14.55 9.48 12.92
C PHE A 482 -13.78 8.22 12.47
N LEU A 483 -13.03 7.60 13.38
CA LEU A 483 -12.23 6.40 13.11
C LEU A 483 -13.06 5.20 12.65
N ASN A 484 -14.35 5.14 13.01
CA ASN A 484 -15.30 4.12 12.55
C ASN A 484 -15.57 4.16 11.03
N ILE A 485 -15.18 5.25 10.36
CA ILE A 485 -15.27 5.38 8.90
C ILE A 485 -14.16 4.58 8.22
N LEU A 486 -12.99 4.43 8.86
CA LEU A 486 -11.83 3.73 8.29
C LEU A 486 -11.72 2.25 8.74
N SER A 487 -12.58 1.81 9.65
CA SER A 487 -12.64 0.40 10.10
C SER A 487 -13.31 -0.51 9.07
N THR A 488 -12.78 -1.73 8.93
CA THR A 488 -13.38 -2.81 8.12
C THR A 488 -14.69 -3.33 8.72
N HIS A 489 -14.88 -3.18 10.04
CA HIS A 489 -16.13 -3.46 10.75
C HIS A 489 -16.88 -2.15 11.05
N PRO A 490 -18.22 -2.13 10.92
CA PRO A 490 -19.01 -1.03 11.45
C PRO A 490 -18.83 -0.92 12.97
N SER A 491 -19.09 0.28 13.52
CA SER A 491 -19.00 0.48 14.97
C SER A 491 -20.00 -0.39 15.74
N MET A 492 -19.67 -0.74 16.99
CA MET A 492 -20.54 -1.53 17.87
C MET A 492 -21.97 -0.97 17.90
N LEU A 493 -22.12 0.34 18.12
CA LEU A 493 -23.43 0.99 18.17
C LEU A 493 -24.20 0.85 16.84
N LYS A 494 -23.54 0.97 15.69
CA LYS A 494 -24.20 0.84 14.38
C LYS A 494 -24.69 -0.59 14.14
N ARG A 495 -23.90 -1.58 14.54
CA ARG A 495 -24.30 -3.00 14.46
C ARG A 495 -25.46 -3.30 15.41
N ALA A 496 -25.40 -2.78 16.64
CA ALA A 496 -26.46 -2.94 17.62
C ALA A 496 -27.78 -2.27 17.17
N GLU A 497 -27.72 -1.05 16.65
CA GLU A 497 -28.87 -0.34 16.06
C GLU A 497 -29.43 -1.07 14.84
N PHE A 498 -28.56 -1.57 13.94
CA PHE A 498 -28.98 -2.34 12.77
C PHE A 498 -29.74 -3.62 13.16
N VAL A 499 -29.21 -4.38 14.12
CA VAL A 499 -29.89 -5.57 14.65
C VAL A 499 -31.19 -5.15 15.35
N GLY A 500 -31.17 -4.11 16.16
CA GLY A 500 -32.36 -3.62 16.83
C GLY A 500 -33.47 -3.21 15.87
N GLU A 501 -33.15 -2.47 14.81
CA GLU A 501 -34.10 -2.13 13.74
C GLU A 501 -34.64 -3.39 13.05
N LYS A 502 -33.77 -4.35 12.73
CA LYS A 502 -34.16 -5.57 12.02
C LYS A 502 -35.09 -6.49 12.83
N PHE A 503 -34.96 -6.48 14.15
CA PHE A 503 -35.72 -7.34 15.06
C PHE A 503 -36.72 -6.58 15.94
N GLY A 504 -36.95 -5.29 15.70
CA GLY A 504 -37.95 -4.49 16.40
C GLY A 504 -37.61 -4.14 17.86
N ILE A 505 -36.33 -3.98 18.20
CA ILE A 505 -35.88 -3.57 19.55
C ILE A 505 -35.79 -2.02 19.60
N PRO A 506 -36.49 -1.35 20.52
CA PRO A 506 -36.41 0.11 20.69
C PRO A 506 -35.00 0.58 21.07
N LYS A 507 -34.61 1.79 20.64
CA LYS A 507 -33.27 2.34 20.91
C LYS A 507 -32.96 2.48 22.40
N GLU A 508 -33.97 2.76 23.22
CA GLU A 508 -33.87 2.86 24.67
C GLU A 508 -33.49 1.52 25.29
N GLU A 509 -34.05 0.42 24.76
CA GLU A 509 -33.73 -0.93 25.20
C GLU A 509 -32.33 -1.34 24.75
N ILE A 510 -31.92 -1.01 23.52
CA ILE A 510 -30.55 -1.22 23.04
C ILE A 510 -29.55 -0.54 23.98
N LYS A 511 -29.81 0.73 24.33
CA LYS A 511 -28.95 1.49 25.24
C LYS A 511 -28.87 0.83 26.61
N LYS A 512 -29.99 0.37 27.17
CA LYS A 512 -30.02 -0.35 28.44
C LYS A 512 -29.15 -1.62 28.40
N ILE A 513 -29.24 -2.41 27.33
CA ILE A 513 -28.43 -3.62 27.15
C ILE A 513 -26.93 -3.29 27.08
N ILE A 514 -26.57 -2.21 26.37
CA ILE A 514 -25.18 -1.74 26.28
C ILE A 514 -24.66 -1.27 27.65
N ASP A 515 -25.46 -0.52 28.41
CA ASP A 515 -25.10 -0.06 29.75
C ASP A 515 -24.97 -1.24 30.75
N GLU A 516 -25.82 -2.27 30.63
CA GLU A 516 -25.68 -3.52 31.39
C GLU A 516 -24.37 -4.25 31.05
N ALA A 517 -24.05 -4.39 29.76
CA ALA A 517 -22.79 -5.00 29.31
C ALA A 517 -21.57 -4.24 29.85
N TYR A 518 -21.61 -2.91 29.81
CA TYR A 518 -20.56 -2.06 30.38
C TYR A 518 -20.35 -2.36 31.87
N ASN A 519 -21.43 -2.33 32.66
CA ASN A 519 -21.36 -2.55 34.10
C ASN A 519 -20.85 -3.95 34.47
N GLU A 520 -21.11 -4.96 33.65
CA GLU A 520 -20.57 -6.30 33.85
C GLU A 520 -19.07 -6.36 33.60
N ILE A 521 -18.56 -5.71 32.55
CA ILE A 521 -17.12 -5.69 32.25
C ILE A 521 -16.34 -4.82 33.25
N GLU A 522 -16.91 -3.68 33.67
CA GLU A 522 -16.30 -2.79 34.66
C GLU A 522 -16.10 -3.49 36.02
N LYS A 523 -16.97 -4.43 36.40
CA LYS A 523 -16.83 -5.19 37.66
C LYS A 523 -15.69 -6.21 37.65
N VAL A 524 -15.27 -6.67 36.47
CA VAL A 524 -14.26 -7.73 36.29
C VAL A 524 -12.93 -7.19 35.74
N SER A 525 -12.83 -5.86 35.56
CA SER A 525 -11.64 -5.13 35.13
C SER A 525 -11.03 -4.40 36.30
#